data_AF-A0A482UTA6-F1
#
_entry.id   AF-A0A482UTA6-F1
#
_cell.length_a   1.000
_cell.length_b   1.000
_cell.length_c   1.000
_cell.angle_alpha   90.00
_cell.angle_beta   90.00
_cell.angle_gamma   90.00
#
_symmetry.space_group_name_H-M   'P 1'
#
loop_
_entity.id
_entity.type
_entity.pdbx_description
1 polymer ?
#
loop_
_entity_poly.entity_id
_entity_poly.type
_entity_poly.pdbx_seq_one_letter_code
_entity_poly.pdbx_strand_id
1 'polypeptide(L)'
;MNDFMNIVTATLEMEGLGLFASFCALSLLSSRIVTQRNKRVINKSTAPALQRQTDFDVVIVGAGPSGSTAAFFAAQAGLKVGLFDKKKFPRYKPCGDAWCAPALSILEEMGILEKMEKDGVARAVQRGGFISPFGFECINTDGQCYGSVTGCRTYAMKRELADEYLVRAAAKQGAILHEVRL
;
A
#
# COMPACT_ATOMS: atom_id res chain seq x y z
N MET A 1 26.30 -0.85 -20.77
CA MET A 1 26.16 0.59 -21.10
C MET A 1 24.67 0.88 -21.06
N ASN A 2 24.23 1.62 -20.04
CA ASN A 2 22.86 2.01 -19.67
C ASN A 2 22.02 0.98 -18.89
N ASP A 3 22.35 0.76 -17.61
CA ASP A 3 21.41 0.19 -16.64
C ASP A 3 20.68 1.33 -15.91
N PHE A 4 19.45 1.58 -16.32
CA PHE A 4 18.55 2.53 -15.66
C PHE A 4 17.99 1.88 -14.39
N MET A 5 18.44 2.38 -13.25
CA MET A 5 17.96 2.02 -11.92
C MET A 5 16.54 2.58 -11.72
N ASN A 6 15.52 1.72 -11.85
CA ASN A 6 14.12 2.09 -11.62
C ASN A 6 13.81 2.13 -10.13
N ILE A 7 13.92 3.30 -9.50
CA ILE A 7 13.26 3.56 -8.22
C ILE A 7 11.77 3.75 -8.53
N VAL A 8 10.98 2.69 -8.38
CA VAL A 8 9.52 2.79 -8.47
C VAL A 8 9.00 3.29 -7.13
N THR A 9 8.83 4.60 -7.00
CA THR A 9 7.94 5.17 -5.99
C THR A 9 6.50 4.93 -6.45
N ALA A 10 5.85 3.88 -5.94
CA ALA A 10 4.43 3.65 -6.19
C ALA A 10 3.59 4.62 -5.34
N THR A 11 3.14 5.71 -5.96
CA THR A 11 1.99 6.50 -5.49
C THR A 11 0.76 6.05 -6.28
N LEU A 12 -0.15 5.33 -5.61
CA LEU A 12 -1.47 5.00 -6.15
C LEU A 12 -2.34 6.26 -6.10
N GLU A 13 -2.47 6.97 -7.22
CA GLU A 13 -3.53 7.94 -7.45
C GLU A 13 -4.73 7.19 -8.06
N MET A 14 -5.83 7.13 -7.32
CA MET A 14 -7.11 6.57 -7.77
C MET A 14 -7.96 7.73 -8.31
N GLU A 15 -7.90 7.99 -9.60
CA GLU A 15 -8.83 8.92 -10.25
C GLU A 15 -10.12 8.20 -10.65
N GLY A 16 -11.25 8.83 -10.28
CA GLY A 16 -12.60 8.29 -10.39
C GLY A 16 -13.17 8.28 -11.80
N LEU A 17 -14.26 7.52 -11.93
CA LEU A 17 -15.04 7.26 -13.14
C LEU A 17 -15.62 8.54 -13.78
N GLY A 18 -15.53 8.60 -15.11
CA GLY A 18 -16.37 9.42 -15.98
C GLY A 18 -16.65 8.70 -17.30
N LEU A 19 -17.92 8.37 -17.55
CA LEU A 19 -18.47 7.80 -18.79
C LEU A 19 -18.10 8.62 -20.05
N PHE A 20 -17.80 7.96 -21.17
CA PHE A 20 -18.55 8.02 -22.44
C PHE A 20 -17.83 7.22 -23.57
N ALA A 21 -18.60 6.34 -24.21
CA ALA A 21 -18.53 5.88 -25.60
C ALA A 21 -17.19 5.45 -26.24
N SER A 22 -17.16 4.17 -26.64
CA SER A 22 -16.84 3.70 -28.00
C SER A 22 -15.67 4.38 -28.72
N PHE A 23 -14.54 3.70 -28.86
CA PHE A 23 -14.03 3.34 -30.18
C PHE A 23 -12.93 2.27 -30.07
N CYS A 24 -13.13 1.23 -30.86
CA CYS A 24 -12.27 0.07 -31.02
C CYS A 24 -11.02 0.46 -31.83
N ALA A 25 -9.86 -0.04 -31.40
CA ALA A 25 -8.68 -0.40 -32.18
C ALA A 25 -7.92 0.67 -33.01
N LEU A 26 -6.61 0.41 -33.13
CA LEU A 26 -5.60 1.05 -33.99
C LEU A 26 -5.15 2.46 -33.57
N SER A 27 -3.98 2.55 -32.95
CA SER A 27 -2.75 2.91 -33.69
C SER A 27 -1.56 3.06 -32.74
N LEU A 28 -0.52 2.28 -33.02
CA LEU A 28 0.85 2.61 -32.70
C LEU A 28 1.17 3.98 -33.31
N LEU A 29 1.52 4.98 -32.51
CA LEU A 29 2.69 5.85 -32.68
C LEU A 29 2.65 7.05 -31.72
N SER A 30 3.85 7.39 -31.22
CA SER A 30 4.25 8.74 -30.77
C SER A 30 3.79 9.14 -29.36
N SER A 31 4.64 8.95 -28.35
CA SER A 31 5.68 9.91 -27.91
C SER A 31 5.14 11.19 -27.29
N ARG A 32 5.64 11.50 -26.07
CA ARG A 32 5.52 12.77 -25.30
C ARG A 32 4.19 12.86 -24.55
N ILE A 33 4.18 12.74 -23.23
CA ILE A 33 4.73 13.74 -22.30
C ILE A 33 5.37 13.02 -21.10
N VAL A 34 6.70 13.05 -21.03
CA VAL A 34 7.43 12.84 -19.76
C VAL A 34 7.91 14.21 -19.32
N THR A 35 7.27 14.77 -18.29
CA THR A 35 7.75 15.97 -17.62
C THR A 35 9.10 15.66 -16.97
N GLN A 36 10.18 16.07 -17.63
CA GLN A 36 11.52 16.10 -17.07
C GLN A 36 11.56 17.06 -15.86
N ARG A 37 11.68 16.50 -14.65
CA ARG A 37 12.24 17.23 -13.50
C ARG A 37 13.69 16.84 -13.33
N ASN A 38 14.56 17.73 -13.78
CA ASN A 38 16.01 17.69 -13.67
C ASN A 38 16.43 17.54 -12.20
N LYS A 39 16.93 16.36 -11.79
CA LYS A 39 17.55 16.14 -10.48
C LYS A 39 19.05 15.98 -10.68
N ARG A 40 19.81 16.90 -10.06
CA ARG A 40 21.27 16.89 -9.99
C ARG A 40 21.79 15.48 -9.70
N VAL A 41 22.66 14.99 -10.58
CA VAL A 41 23.43 13.76 -10.38
C VAL A 41 24.36 14.00 -9.18
N ILE A 42 24.09 13.34 -8.07
CA ILE A 42 25.04 13.26 -6.95
C ILE A 42 26.00 12.13 -7.28
N ASN A 43 27.19 12.45 -7.78
CA ASN A 43 28.30 11.49 -7.81
C ASN A 43 28.72 11.20 -6.37
N LYS A 44 28.39 10.01 -5.87
CA LYS A 44 28.88 9.53 -4.57
C LYS A 44 30.16 8.71 -4.78
N SER A 45 31.14 9.00 -3.95
CA SER A 45 32.56 8.73 -4.11
C SER A 45 32.97 7.27 -3.96
N THR A 46 34.16 7.00 -4.48
CA THR A 46 35.07 5.88 -4.21
C THR A 46 35.23 5.57 -2.71
N ALA A 47 34.37 4.72 -2.16
CA ALA A 47 34.56 4.06 -0.87
C ALA A 47 34.70 2.54 -1.12
N PRO A 48 35.61 1.84 -0.42
CA PRO A 48 35.81 0.41 -0.64
C PRO A 48 34.52 -0.37 -0.39
N ALA A 49 34.20 -1.27 -1.32
CA ALA A 49 32.95 -2.00 -1.36
C ALA A 49 32.80 -2.92 -0.14
N LEU A 50 31.94 -2.53 0.81
CA LEU A 50 31.36 -3.46 1.77
C LEU A 50 30.38 -4.36 1.00
N GLN A 51 30.90 -5.42 0.38
CA GLN A 51 30.09 -6.43 -0.30
C GLN A 51 29.33 -7.26 0.73
N ARG A 52 28.13 -6.80 1.05
CA ARG A 52 26.98 -7.70 1.18
C ARG A 52 25.99 -7.30 0.09
N GLN A 53 26.26 -7.69 -1.14
CA GLN A 53 25.33 -7.55 -2.25
C GLN A 53 24.19 -8.56 -2.05
N THR A 54 23.20 -8.19 -1.25
CA THR A 54 21.86 -8.73 -1.47
C THR A 54 21.32 -8.00 -2.68
N ASP A 55 21.51 -8.57 -3.86
CA ASP A 55 20.92 -8.02 -5.07
C ASP A 55 19.39 -8.16 -4.96
N PHE A 56 18.74 -7.04 -4.69
CA PHE A 56 17.29 -6.91 -4.73
C PHE A 56 16.88 -6.42 -6.12
N ASP A 57 15.85 -7.02 -6.69
CA ASP A 57 15.21 -6.52 -7.90
C ASP A 57 14.39 -5.25 -7.58
N VAL A 58 13.82 -5.19 -6.36
CA VAL A 58 13.01 -4.07 -5.88
C VAL A 58 13.36 -3.74 -4.44
N VAL A 59 13.58 -2.46 -4.15
CA VAL A 59 13.76 -1.94 -2.79
C VAL A 59 12.61 -0.99 -2.45
N ILE A 60 11.92 -1.28 -1.35
CA ILE A 60 10.79 -0.49 -0.85
C ILE A 60 11.21 0.14 0.48
N VAL A 61 11.09 1.47 0.56
CA VAL A 61 11.40 2.24 1.76
C VAL A 61 10.10 2.69 2.42
N GLY A 62 9.83 2.15 3.61
CA GLY A 62 8.65 2.34 4.43
C GLY A 62 7.76 1.09 4.42
N ALA A 63 7.67 0.39 5.55
CA ALA A 63 6.82 -0.79 5.74
C ALA A 63 5.45 -0.43 6.38
N GLY A 64 4.87 0.69 5.95
CA GLY A 64 3.46 0.98 6.21
C GLY A 64 2.54 0.14 5.30
N PRO A 65 1.22 0.37 5.36
CA PRO A 65 0.26 -0.40 4.58
C PRO A 65 0.60 -0.52 3.10
N SER A 66 0.82 0.61 2.41
CA SER A 66 1.16 0.61 0.99
C SER A 66 2.47 -0.10 0.68
N GLY A 67 3.53 0.13 1.48
CA GLY A 67 4.84 -0.47 1.23
C GLY A 67 4.86 -1.97 1.51
N SER A 68 4.21 -2.42 2.58
CA SER A 68 4.07 -3.85 2.90
C SER A 68 3.20 -4.56 1.87
N THR A 69 2.10 -3.96 1.42
CA THR A 69 1.29 -4.49 0.32
C THR A 69 2.08 -4.57 -0.98
N ALA A 70 2.80 -3.51 -1.36
CA ALA A 70 3.65 -3.53 -2.56
C ALA A 70 4.74 -4.61 -2.47
N ALA A 71 5.36 -4.77 -1.30
CA ALA A 71 6.37 -5.80 -1.07
C ALA A 71 5.79 -7.21 -1.18
N PHE A 72 4.58 -7.42 -0.65
CA PHE A 72 3.87 -8.69 -0.76
C PHE A 72 3.65 -9.09 -2.22
N PHE A 73 3.04 -8.22 -3.03
CA PHE A 73 2.75 -8.54 -4.44
C PHE A 73 4.01 -8.63 -5.30
N ALA A 74 5.03 -7.80 -5.05
CA ALA A 74 6.31 -7.91 -5.73
C ALA A 74 7.00 -9.25 -5.42
N ALA A 75 6.97 -9.71 -4.15
CA ALA A 75 7.50 -11.01 -3.78
C ALA A 75 6.65 -12.16 -4.35
N GLN A 76 5.32 -12.01 -4.41
CA GLN A 76 4.42 -12.97 -5.06
C GLN A 76 4.72 -13.12 -6.56
N ALA A 77 5.14 -12.03 -7.22
CA ALA A 77 5.59 -12.06 -8.61
C ALA A 77 6.99 -12.67 -8.81
N GLY A 78 7.65 -13.15 -7.74
CA GLY A 78 8.96 -13.81 -7.80
C GLY A 78 10.16 -12.88 -7.76
N LEU A 79 9.97 -11.59 -7.48
CA LEU A 79 11.07 -10.62 -7.36
C LEU A 79 11.79 -10.75 -6.00
N LYS A 80 13.10 -10.49 -5.99
CA LYS A 80 13.87 -10.32 -4.75
C LYS A 80 13.58 -8.94 -4.18
N VAL A 81 12.75 -8.89 -3.14
CA VAL A 81 12.29 -7.63 -2.55
C VAL A 81 13.01 -7.33 -1.23
N GLY A 82 13.57 -6.14 -1.11
CA GLY A 82 14.06 -5.58 0.14
C GLY A 82 13.04 -4.57 0.69
N LEU A 83 12.52 -4.79 1.90
CA LEU A 83 11.56 -3.91 2.55
C LEU A 83 12.20 -3.27 3.78
N PHE A 84 12.32 -1.95 3.81
CA PHE A 84 13.05 -1.23 4.87
C PHE A 84 12.12 -0.31 5.65
N ASP A 85 12.17 -0.35 6.98
CA ASP A 85 11.52 0.65 7.83
C ASP A 85 12.46 1.06 8.97
N LYS A 86 12.33 2.31 9.43
CA LYS A 86 13.12 2.84 10.54
C LYS A 86 12.58 2.45 11.91
N LYS A 87 11.36 1.92 11.98
CA LYS A 87 10.69 1.49 13.20
C LYS A 87 10.64 -0.04 13.25
N LYS A 88 10.67 -0.58 14.47
CA LYS A 88 10.36 -1.98 14.74
C LYS A 88 8.86 -2.17 14.87
N PHE A 89 8.33 -3.28 14.40
CA PHE A 89 6.91 -3.61 14.52
C PHE A 89 6.67 -4.60 15.67
N PRO A 90 5.52 -4.51 16.38
CA PRO A 90 4.43 -3.56 16.18
C PRO A 90 4.83 -2.11 16.55
N ARG A 91 4.23 -1.13 15.86
CA ARG A 91 4.57 0.30 16.05
C ARG A 91 3.35 1.19 16.19
N TYR A 92 3.42 2.13 17.12
CA TYR A 92 2.38 3.14 17.27
C TYR A 92 2.32 4.11 16.06
N LYS A 93 1.10 4.36 15.57
CA LYS A 93 0.77 5.35 14.54
C LYS A 93 -0.69 5.83 14.76
N PRO A 94 -0.95 7.13 14.97
CA PRO A 94 -2.26 7.62 15.41
C PRO A 94 -3.32 7.81 14.31
N CYS A 95 -2.97 7.67 13.02
CA CYS A 95 -3.88 7.99 11.92
C CYS A 95 -3.99 6.83 10.93
N GLY A 96 -5.17 6.68 10.33
CA GLY A 96 -5.45 5.66 9.31
C GLY A 96 -6.07 4.38 9.86
N ASP A 97 -6.84 4.48 10.95
CA ASP A 97 -7.52 3.32 11.53
C ASP A 97 -8.80 2.94 10.76
N ALA A 98 -9.32 3.81 9.89
CA ALA A 98 -10.50 3.53 9.06
C ALA A 98 -10.10 2.95 7.69
N TRP A 99 -10.55 1.73 7.39
CA TRP A 99 -10.22 0.97 6.18
C TRP A 99 -11.47 0.71 5.37
N CYS A 100 -11.54 1.29 4.18
CA CYS A 100 -12.68 1.17 3.27
C CYS A 100 -12.62 -0.10 2.41
N ALA A 101 -13.73 -0.42 1.75
CA ALA A 101 -13.88 -1.62 0.93
C ALA A 101 -12.69 -1.93 -0.01
N PRO A 102 -12.09 -0.97 -0.75
CA PRO A 102 -10.94 -1.28 -1.61
C PRO A 102 -9.72 -1.82 -0.84
N ALA A 103 -9.44 -1.26 0.34
CA ALA A 103 -8.34 -1.74 1.16
C ALA A 103 -8.64 -3.13 1.74
N LEU A 104 -9.91 -3.40 2.07
CA LEU A 104 -10.33 -4.71 2.56
C LEU A 104 -10.20 -5.80 1.49
N SER A 105 -10.56 -5.51 0.24
CA SER A 105 -10.37 -6.43 -0.89
C SER A 105 -8.90 -6.81 -1.08
N ILE A 106 -7.98 -5.86 -0.89
CA ILE A 106 -6.54 -6.15 -0.92
C ILE A 106 -6.14 -7.07 0.25
N LEU A 107 -6.66 -6.85 1.45
CA LEU A 107 -6.38 -7.73 2.61
C LEU A 107 -6.95 -9.15 2.41
N GLU A 108 -8.06 -9.29 1.69
CA GLU A 108 -8.62 -10.58 1.29
C GLU A 108 -7.73 -11.28 0.27
N GLU A 109 -7.27 -10.57 -0.76
CA GLU A 109 -6.34 -11.08 -1.77
C GLU A 109 -5.00 -11.50 -1.16
N MET A 110 -4.52 -10.74 -0.18
CA MET A 110 -3.34 -11.10 0.62
C MET A 110 -3.59 -12.28 1.58
N GLY A 111 -4.83 -12.74 1.73
CA GLY A 111 -5.21 -13.86 2.59
C GLY A 111 -5.07 -13.57 4.09
N ILE A 112 -5.09 -12.31 4.50
CA ILE A 112 -4.88 -11.91 5.91
C ILE A 112 -6.12 -11.37 6.60
N LEU A 113 -7.14 -10.93 5.86
CA LEU A 113 -8.33 -10.33 6.47
C LEU A 113 -9.05 -11.29 7.42
N GLU A 114 -9.34 -12.51 6.97
CA GLU A 114 -10.04 -13.54 7.78
C GLU A 114 -9.27 -13.84 9.09
N LYS A 115 -7.94 -13.89 9.00
CA LYS A 115 -7.09 -14.09 10.18
C LYS A 115 -7.20 -12.91 11.14
N MET A 116 -7.13 -11.68 10.63
CA MET A 116 -7.27 -10.48 11.45
C MET A 116 -8.64 -10.41 12.14
N GLU A 117 -9.70 -10.89 11.50
CA GLU A 117 -11.04 -10.98 12.09
C GLU A 117 -11.08 -12.01 13.23
N LYS A 118 -10.54 -13.21 13.01
CA LYS A 118 -10.45 -14.27 14.02
C LYS A 118 -9.63 -13.82 15.24
N ASP A 119 -8.54 -13.10 15.01
CA ASP A 119 -7.65 -12.59 16.06
C ASP A 119 -8.25 -11.33 16.76
N GLY A 120 -9.42 -10.86 16.32
CA GLY A 120 -10.12 -9.71 16.90
C GLY A 120 -9.47 -8.35 16.57
N VAL A 121 -8.53 -8.32 15.63
CA VAL A 121 -7.84 -7.12 15.15
C VAL A 121 -8.71 -6.31 14.18
N ALA A 122 -9.48 -7.03 13.35
CA ALA A 122 -10.33 -6.48 12.30
C ALA A 122 -11.80 -6.71 12.63
N ARG A 123 -12.61 -5.64 12.61
CA ARG A 123 -14.07 -5.73 12.74
C ARG A 123 -14.75 -4.72 11.84
N ALA A 124 -15.83 -5.15 11.19
CA ALA A 124 -16.70 -4.26 10.45
C ALA A 124 -17.31 -3.23 11.40
N VAL A 125 -17.18 -1.95 11.04
CA VAL A 125 -17.94 -0.85 11.62
C VAL A 125 -19.40 -1.10 11.28
N GLN A 126 -20.29 -1.06 12.28
CA GLN A 126 -21.72 -1.26 12.08
C GLN A 126 -22.48 0.05 11.96
N ARG A 127 -21.97 1.14 12.55
CA ARG A 127 -22.65 2.44 12.59
C ARG A 127 -21.59 3.53 12.46
N GLY A 128 -21.93 4.62 11.79
CA GLY A 128 -20.98 5.69 11.53
C GLY A 128 -21.54 6.75 10.60
N GLY A 129 -20.79 7.83 10.44
CA GLY A 129 -21.21 8.94 9.59
C GLY A 129 -20.29 10.15 9.66
N PHE A 130 -20.65 11.16 8.89
CA PHE A 130 -19.99 12.45 8.87
C PHE A 130 -21.02 13.56 9.03
N ILE A 131 -20.61 14.62 9.72
CA ILE A 131 -21.33 15.89 9.77
C ILE A 131 -20.34 16.96 9.28
N SER A 132 -20.73 17.68 8.24
CA SER A 132 -19.95 18.81 7.72
C SER A 132 -20.06 20.02 8.66
N PRO A 133 -19.09 20.95 8.64
CA PRO A 133 -19.19 22.21 9.39
C PRO A 133 -20.43 23.07 9.06
N PHE A 134 -21.09 22.81 7.94
CA PHE A 134 -22.31 23.51 7.50
C PHE A 134 -23.60 22.79 7.88
N GLY A 135 -23.51 21.70 8.65
CA GLY A 135 -24.67 20.95 9.13
C GLY A 135 -25.20 19.87 8.18
N PHE A 136 -24.59 19.69 6.99
CA PHE A 136 -24.91 18.54 6.14
C PHE A 136 -24.43 17.25 6.81
N GLU A 137 -25.32 16.27 6.91
CA GLU A 137 -25.04 15.01 7.59
C GLU A 137 -25.24 13.80 6.67
N CYS A 138 -24.43 12.79 6.90
CA CYS A 138 -24.60 11.45 6.38
C CYS A 138 -24.28 10.49 7.54
N ILE A 139 -25.30 10.10 8.29
CA ILE A 139 -25.15 9.24 9.47
C ILE A 139 -25.99 7.99 9.26
N ASN A 140 -25.35 6.83 9.40
CA ASN A 140 -26.03 5.56 9.54
C ASN A 140 -26.04 5.14 11.02
N THR A 141 -27.24 5.08 11.59
CA THR A 141 -27.47 4.65 12.98
C THR A 141 -28.16 3.28 13.08
N ASP A 142 -28.77 2.81 12.00
CA ASP A 142 -29.57 1.58 11.97
C ASP A 142 -28.74 0.31 11.75
N GLY A 143 -27.49 0.47 11.29
CA GLY A 143 -26.60 -0.63 10.95
C GLY A 143 -26.93 -1.35 9.65
N GLN A 144 -27.91 -0.86 8.89
CA GLN A 144 -28.36 -1.54 7.68
C GLN A 144 -27.47 -1.27 6.46
N CYS A 145 -26.72 -0.15 6.42
CA CYS A 145 -25.82 0.16 5.31
C CYS A 145 -24.39 -0.40 5.49
N TYR A 146 -24.03 -0.83 6.70
CA TYR A 146 -22.69 -1.29 7.01
C TYR A 146 -22.66 -2.82 7.15
N GLY A 147 -22.10 -3.52 6.16
CA GLY A 147 -21.84 -4.96 6.21
C GLY A 147 -22.81 -5.87 5.44
N SER A 148 -23.93 -5.35 4.91
CA SER A 148 -24.93 -6.13 4.16
C SER A 148 -24.83 -5.98 2.63
N VAL A 149 -24.21 -4.89 2.14
CA VAL A 149 -24.04 -4.60 0.71
C VAL A 149 -22.54 -4.58 0.40
N THR A 150 -22.15 -5.30 -0.66
CA THR A 150 -20.79 -5.53 -1.15
C THR A 150 -19.99 -4.28 -1.55
N GLY A 151 -20.42 -3.07 -1.17
CA GLY A 151 -19.79 -1.78 -1.48
C GLY A 151 -19.59 -0.80 -0.31
N CYS A 152 -20.12 -1.08 0.89
CA CYS A 152 -20.05 -0.15 2.05
C CYS A 152 -19.41 -0.77 3.31
N ARG A 153 -18.57 -1.80 3.15
CA ARG A 153 -17.82 -2.36 4.28
C ARG A 153 -16.64 -1.45 4.66
N THR A 154 -16.64 -0.99 5.91
CA THR A 154 -15.57 -0.19 6.51
C THR A 154 -15.15 -0.83 7.82
N TYR A 155 -13.84 -0.96 8.06
CA TYR A 155 -13.30 -1.55 9.28
C TYR A 155 -12.53 -0.50 10.06
N ALA A 156 -12.59 -0.59 11.38
CA ALA A 156 -11.76 0.21 12.29
C ALA A 156 -10.70 -0.68 12.91
N MET A 157 -9.43 -0.44 12.57
CA MET A 157 -8.29 -1.28 12.98
C MET A 157 -7.17 -0.39 13.49
N LYS A 158 -6.67 -0.67 14.70
CA LYS A 158 -5.49 0.02 15.21
C LYS A 158 -4.31 -0.22 14.27
N ARG A 159 -3.72 0.86 13.75
CA ARG A 159 -2.54 0.80 12.87
C ARG A 159 -1.36 0.01 13.46
N GLU A 160 -1.21 0.00 14.77
CA GLU A 160 -0.17 -0.80 15.44
C GLU A 160 -0.29 -2.29 15.16
N LEU A 161 -1.53 -2.80 15.14
CA LEU A 161 -1.82 -4.20 14.87
C LEU A 161 -1.93 -4.44 13.36
N ALA A 162 -2.64 -3.59 12.62
CA ALA A 162 -2.82 -3.77 11.18
C ALA A 162 -1.50 -3.73 10.40
N ASP A 163 -0.59 -2.79 10.73
CA ASP A 163 0.72 -2.71 10.07
C ASP A 163 1.57 -3.95 10.35
N GLU A 164 1.49 -4.54 11.55
CA GLU A 164 2.17 -5.79 11.91
C GLU A 164 1.70 -6.95 11.02
N TYR A 165 0.39 -7.12 10.82
CA TYR A 165 -0.12 -8.19 9.95
C TYR A 165 0.38 -8.04 8.51
N LEU A 166 0.35 -6.82 7.98
CA LEU A 166 0.81 -6.51 6.63
C LEU A 166 2.29 -6.78 6.44
N VAL A 167 3.14 -6.29 7.35
CA VAL A 167 4.59 -6.46 7.23
C VAL A 167 4.99 -7.92 7.38
N ARG A 168 4.33 -8.68 8.27
CA ARG A 168 4.58 -10.11 8.42
C ARG A 168 4.05 -10.92 7.25
N ALA A 169 2.94 -10.50 6.63
CA ALA A 169 2.46 -11.10 5.39
C ALA A 169 3.47 -10.94 4.26
N ALA A 170 3.99 -9.72 4.05
CA ALA A 170 5.01 -9.45 3.06
C ALA A 170 6.28 -10.28 3.30
N ALA A 171 6.73 -10.35 4.56
CA ALA A 171 7.88 -11.17 4.93
C ALA A 171 7.65 -12.67 4.68
N LYS A 172 6.46 -13.19 5.03
CA LYS A 172 6.07 -14.59 4.77
C LYS A 172 6.00 -14.89 3.27
N GLN A 173 5.64 -13.91 2.45
CA GLN A 173 5.58 -14.04 0.99
C GLN A 173 6.97 -14.03 0.32
N GLY A 174 8.02 -13.65 1.06
CA GLY A 174 9.42 -13.70 0.58
C GLY A 174 10.14 -12.35 0.56
N ALA A 175 9.49 -11.25 0.96
CA ALA A 175 10.18 -9.96 1.08
C ALA A 175 11.14 -9.97 2.29
N ILE A 176 12.36 -9.49 2.12
CA ILE A 176 13.35 -9.39 3.20
C ILE A 176 13.11 -8.08 3.95
N LEU A 177 12.55 -8.19 5.17
CA LEU A 177 12.30 -7.06 6.04
C LEU A 177 13.57 -6.62 6.80
N HIS A 178 13.91 -5.35 6.70
CA HIS A 178 14.97 -4.69 7.44
C HIS A 178 14.40 -3.57 8.32
N GLU A 179 14.35 -3.83 9.63
CA GLU A 179 14.01 -2.84 10.64
C GLU A 179 15.28 -2.10 11.09
N VAL A 180 15.56 -0.96 10.46
CA VAL A 180 16.81 -0.21 10.65
C VAL A 180 16.70 0.67 11.89
N ARG A 181 17.61 0.51 12.84
CA ARG A 181 17.81 1.47 13.93
C ARG A 181 18.73 2.56 13.43
N LEU A 182 18.18 3.74 13.15
CA LEU A 182 18.96 4.96 12.89
C LEU A 182 19.43 5.59 14.19
#